data_AF-A0A8B2P251-F1
#
_entry.id   AF-A0A8B2P251-F1
#
_cell.length_a   1.000
_cell.length_b   1.000
_cell.length_c   1.000
_cell.angle_alpha   90.00
_cell.angle_beta   90.00
_cell.angle_gamma   90.00
#
_symmetry.space_group_name_H-M   'P 1'
#
loop_
_entity.id
_entity.type
_entity.pdbx_description
1 polymer ?
#
loop_
_entity_poly.entity_id
_entity_poly.type
_entity_poly.pdbx_seq_one_letter_code
_entity_poly.pdbx_strand_id
1 'polypeptide(L)'
;MIRAALSLAAAILVAAPLAAAPAELPQTEDELANAVRSAIEARDYDTFERIVFWKDAGTIKKRIVAFQIRSGLGRKVKVLTVEPFDQHKLDAMLADGRHALNLPVSHVVRVVYDEPASETTGKPPTSVFLAGRKDEAFRIALVVRAFEDDDD
;
A
#
# COMPACT_ATOMS: atom_id res chain seq x y z
N MET A 1 -7.54 30.05 65.88
CA MET A 1 -6.58 29.34 65.00
C MET A 1 -7.01 27.89 64.90
N ILE A 2 -7.64 27.46 63.80
CA ILE A 2 -7.88 26.04 63.49
C ILE A 2 -7.53 25.85 62.01
N ARG A 3 -6.57 24.96 61.76
CA ARG A 3 -5.97 24.66 60.46
C ARG A 3 -6.80 23.62 59.70
N ALA A 4 -7.09 23.97 58.45
CA ALA A 4 -7.09 23.16 57.22
C ALA A 4 -7.14 21.63 57.29
N ALA A 5 -8.03 21.06 56.46
CA ALA A 5 -7.66 20.00 55.53
C ALA A 5 -8.66 20.02 54.34
N LEU A 6 -8.20 20.53 53.20
CA LEU A 6 -8.92 20.49 51.93
C LEU A 6 -8.36 19.29 51.15
N SER A 7 -9.13 18.20 51.05
CA SER A 7 -8.73 17.03 50.25
C SER A 7 -9.04 17.27 48.77
N LEU A 8 -7.98 17.46 47.99
CA LEU A 8 -8.02 17.55 46.53
C LEU A 8 -8.03 16.12 45.95
N ALA A 9 -9.19 15.66 45.45
CA ALA A 9 -9.29 14.40 44.74
C ALA A 9 -8.83 14.59 43.28
N ALA A 10 -7.65 14.06 42.95
CA ALA A 10 -7.15 14.00 41.58
C ALA A 10 -7.81 12.83 40.84
N ALA A 11 -8.67 13.14 39.84
CA ALA A 11 -9.17 12.15 38.90
C ALA A 11 -8.10 11.85 37.85
N ILE A 12 -7.51 10.66 37.93
CA ILE A 12 -6.59 10.14 36.90
C ILE A 12 -7.45 9.61 35.75
N LEU A 13 -7.51 10.36 34.65
CA LEU A 13 -8.12 9.91 33.40
C LEU A 13 -7.14 8.94 32.72
N VAL A 14 -7.34 7.63 32.93
CA VAL A 14 -6.59 6.60 32.20
C VAL A 14 -7.17 6.54 30.78
N ALA A 15 -6.52 7.20 29.84
CA ALA A 15 -6.77 7.01 28.41
C ALA A 15 -6.31 5.60 28.04
N ALA A 16 -7.23 4.64 28.03
CA ALA A 16 -6.97 3.32 27.47
C ALA A 16 -6.68 3.47 25.97
N PRO A 17 -5.58 2.90 25.45
CA PRO A 17 -5.37 2.86 24.01
C PRO A 17 -6.50 2.00 23.42
N LEU A 18 -7.33 2.59 22.54
CA LEU A 18 -8.20 1.80 21.67
C LEU A 18 -7.27 0.85 20.89
N ALA A 19 -7.32 -0.43 21.21
CA ALA A 19 -6.70 -1.44 20.38
C ALA A 19 -7.37 -1.36 19.00
N ALA A 20 -6.64 -0.83 18.02
CA ALA A 20 -7.11 -0.81 16.64
C ALA A 20 -7.36 -2.25 16.21
N ALA A 21 -8.59 -2.57 15.82
CA ALA A 21 -8.91 -3.85 15.20
C ALA A 21 -7.95 -4.06 14.01
N PRO A 22 -7.52 -5.31 13.74
CA PRO A 22 -6.71 -5.58 12.55
C PRO A 22 -7.47 -5.06 11.34
N ALA A 23 -6.93 -4.04 10.69
CA ALA A 23 -7.62 -3.38 9.60
C ALA A 23 -7.91 -4.40 8.50
N GLU A 24 -9.20 -4.59 8.24
CA GLU A 24 -9.69 -5.53 7.24
C GLU A 24 -9.11 -5.19 5.87
N LEU A 25 -8.99 -6.23 5.05
CA LEU A 25 -8.50 -6.06 3.69
C LEU A 25 -9.57 -5.40 2.84
N PRO A 26 -9.18 -4.55 1.88
CA PRO A 26 -10.14 -3.81 1.07
C PRO A 26 -10.96 -4.78 0.21
N GLN A 27 -12.28 -4.74 0.30
CA GLN A 27 -13.21 -5.56 -0.50
C GLN A 27 -13.70 -4.84 -1.75
N THR A 28 -13.67 -3.50 -1.72
CA THR A 28 -14.10 -2.61 -2.81
C THR A 28 -12.94 -1.77 -3.36
N GLU A 29 -13.13 -1.19 -4.55
CA GLU A 29 -12.15 -0.29 -5.17
C GLU A 29 -11.93 0.97 -4.31
N ASP A 30 -13.01 1.51 -3.74
CA ASP A 30 -12.96 2.67 -2.85
C ASP A 30 -12.21 2.35 -1.55
N GLU A 31 -12.40 1.16 -0.98
CA GLU A 31 -11.64 0.72 0.18
C GLU A 31 -10.15 0.56 -0.14
N LEU A 32 -9.82 0.02 -1.32
CA LEU A 32 -8.42 -0.08 -1.76
C LEU A 32 -7.80 1.30 -1.95
N ALA A 33 -8.52 2.22 -2.60
CA ALA A 33 -8.12 3.60 -2.79
C ALA A 33 -7.85 4.31 -1.45
N ASN A 34 -8.76 4.15 -0.50
CA ASN A 34 -8.65 4.72 0.84
C ASN A 34 -7.49 4.10 1.62
N ALA A 35 -7.33 2.78 1.60
CA ALA A 35 -6.22 2.09 2.27
C ALA A 35 -4.86 2.60 1.75
N VAL A 36 -4.70 2.71 0.43
CA VAL A 36 -3.47 3.24 -0.19
C VAL A 36 -3.25 4.71 0.18
N ARG A 37 -4.27 5.55 0.07
CA ARG A 37 -4.17 6.99 0.42
C ARG A 37 -3.78 7.18 1.88
N SER A 38 -4.52 6.57 2.79
CA SER A 38 -4.28 6.68 4.23
C SER A 38 -2.90 6.14 4.59
N ALA A 39 -2.48 5.03 4.00
CA ALA A 39 -1.14 4.48 4.23
C ALA A 39 -0.03 5.45 3.79
N ILE A 40 -0.17 6.04 2.60
CA ILE A 40 0.77 7.05 2.11
C ILE A 40 0.82 8.25 3.05
N GLU A 41 -0.33 8.89 3.32
CA GLU A 41 -0.38 10.15 4.05
C GLU A 41 0.04 9.98 5.52
N ALA A 42 -0.31 8.85 6.15
CA ALA A 42 0.05 8.52 7.53
C ALA A 42 1.46 7.91 7.69
N ARG A 43 2.19 7.69 6.58
CA ARG A 43 3.48 6.96 6.57
C ARG A 43 3.37 5.54 7.13
N ASP A 44 2.22 4.90 6.97
CA ASP A 44 1.91 3.58 7.48
C ASP A 44 2.35 2.50 6.48
N TYR A 45 3.59 2.04 6.67
CA TYR A 45 4.16 0.96 5.89
C TYR A 45 3.47 -0.39 6.17
N ASP A 46 3.01 -0.61 7.40
CA ASP A 46 2.44 -1.89 7.82
C ASP A 46 1.11 -2.17 7.10
N THR A 47 0.33 -1.12 6.84
CA THR A 47 -0.85 -1.23 5.95
C THR A 47 -0.46 -1.63 4.54
N PHE A 48 0.60 -1.06 3.96
CA PHE A 48 1.11 -1.50 2.66
C PHE A 48 1.58 -2.95 2.67
N GLU A 49 2.34 -3.33 3.69
CA GLU A 49 2.82 -4.70 3.86
C GLU A 49 1.65 -5.70 3.95
N ARG A 50 0.54 -5.31 4.59
CA ARG A 50 -0.67 -6.13 4.67
C ARG A 50 -1.42 -6.26 3.34
N ILE A 51 -1.58 -5.18 2.57
CA ILE A 51 -2.36 -5.21 1.31
C ILE A 51 -1.57 -5.79 0.12
N VAL A 52 -0.25 -5.78 0.16
CA VAL A 52 0.58 -6.38 -0.89
C VAL A 52 0.53 -7.90 -0.79
N PHE A 53 0.29 -8.57 -1.92
CA PHE A 53 0.38 -10.01 -2.01
C PHE A 53 1.84 -10.43 -2.18
N TRP A 54 2.47 -10.91 -1.11
CA TRP A 54 3.91 -11.23 -1.09
C TRP A 54 4.27 -12.65 -1.51
N LYS A 55 3.28 -13.48 -1.84
CA LYS A 55 3.50 -14.85 -2.30
C LYS A 55 4.43 -14.83 -3.53
N ASP A 56 5.34 -15.79 -3.61
CA ASP A 56 6.26 -15.99 -4.73
C ASP A 56 7.28 -14.85 -4.95
N ALA A 57 7.28 -13.82 -4.11
CA ALA A 57 8.27 -12.74 -4.14
C ALA A 57 9.55 -13.14 -3.41
N GLY A 58 10.66 -13.26 -4.15
CA GLY A 58 12.00 -13.46 -3.58
C GLY A 58 12.49 -12.26 -2.76
N THR A 59 13.53 -12.47 -1.94
CA THR A 59 14.09 -11.48 -1.00
C THR A 59 14.48 -10.16 -1.66
N ILE A 60 15.12 -10.22 -2.83
CA ILE A 60 15.53 -9.01 -3.57
C ILE A 60 14.28 -8.22 -4.02
N LYS A 61 13.26 -8.90 -4.55
CA LYS A 61 12.01 -8.26 -4.98
C LYS A 61 11.32 -7.58 -3.81
N LYS A 62 11.23 -8.25 -2.66
CA LYS A 62 10.67 -7.69 -1.42
C LYS A 62 11.39 -6.40 -1.00
N ARG A 63 12.73 -6.38 -1.04
CA ARG A 63 13.52 -5.18 -0.73
C ARG A 63 13.25 -4.03 -1.70
N ILE A 64 13.21 -4.31 -3.01
CA ILE A 64 12.94 -3.31 -4.04
C ILE A 64 11.55 -2.70 -3.85
N VAL A 65 10.52 -3.54 -3.69
CA VAL A 65 9.13 -3.08 -3.52
C VAL A 65 8.99 -2.28 -2.23
N ALA A 66 9.59 -2.75 -1.12
CA ALA A 66 9.58 -2.01 0.14
C ALA A 66 10.25 -0.63 0.02
N PHE A 67 11.36 -0.52 -0.71
CA PHE A 67 12.01 0.75 -1.01
C PHE A 67 11.09 1.68 -1.84
N GLN A 68 10.46 1.15 -2.89
CA GLN A 68 9.53 1.90 -3.74
C GLN A 68 8.29 2.40 -2.98
N ILE A 69 7.76 1.60 -2.05
CA ILE A 69 6.65 2.02 -1.20
C ILE A 69 7.11 3.14 -0.28
N ARG A 70 8.25 2.95 0.43
CA ARG A 70 8.78 3.94 1.37
C ARG A 70 9.10 5.28 0.72
N SER A 71 9.52 5.31 -0.54
CA SER A 71 9.77 6.57 -1.25
C SER A 71 8.49 7.35 -1.56
N GLY A 72 7.32 6.70 -1.53
CA GLY A 72 6.01 7.34 -1.66
C GLY A 72 5.42 7.85 -0.34
N LEU A 73 5.79 7.23 0.78
CA LEU A 73 5.19 7.53 2.09
C LEU A 73 5.44 8.98 2.55
N GLY A 74 4.41 9.58 3.13
CA GLY A 74 4.40 10.94 3.65
C GLY A 74 4.27 12.03 2.58
N ARG A 75 4.15 11.64 1.31
CA ARG A 75 3.94 12.57 0.21
C ARG A 75 2.46 12.89 0.10
N LYS A 76 2.14 14.16 -0.16
CA LYS A 76 0.76 14.60 -0.33
C LYS A 76 0.21 14.04 -1.65
N VAL A 77 -0.96 13.41 -1.59
CA VAL A 77 -1.60 12.82 -2.77
C VAL A 77 -2.51 13.84 -3.43
N LYS A 78 -2.25 14.19 -4.70
CA LYS A 78 -3.10 15.08 -5.49
C LYS A 78 -4.29 14.35 -6.07
N VAL A 79 -4.04 13.21 -6.73
CA VAL A 79 -5.05 12.36 -7.35
C VAL A 79 -4.72 10.91 -7.05
N LEU A 80 -5.74 10.12 -6.74
CA LEU A 80 -5.64 8.66 -6.68
C LEU A 80 -6.81 8.06 -7.44
N THR A 81 -6.53 7.15 -8.37
CA THR A 81 -7.56 6.40 -9.09
C THR A 81 -7.31 4.90 -8.99
N VAL A 82 -8.40 4.14 -8.99
CA VAL A 82 -8.43 2.69 -9.14
C VAL A 82 -9.28 2.43 -10.37
N GLU A 83 -8.70 1.79 -11.39
CA GLU A 83 -9.33 1.63 -12.69
C GLU A 83 -9.11 0.20 -13.20
N PRO A 84 -10.03 -0.38 -13.99
CA PRO A 84 -9.79 -1.64 -14.68
C PRO A 84 -8.52 -1.57 -15.52
N PHE A 85 -7.70 -2.63 -15.47
CA PHE A 85 -6.46 -2.70 -16.21
C PHE A 85 -6.67 -3.35 -17.58
N ASP A 86 -6.04 -2.73 -18.59
CA ASP A 86 -6.04 -3.24 -19.95
C ASP A 86 -5.22 -4.53 -20.04
N GLN A 87 -5.92 -5.63 -20.26
CA GLN A 87 -5.33 -6.97 -20.30
C GLN A 87 -4.33 -7.13 -21.45
N HIS A 88 -4.51 -6.44 -22.59
CA HIS A 88 -3.55 -6.52 -23.70
C HIS A 88 -2.19 -5.91 -23.34
N LYS A 89 -2.17 -4.88 -22.48
CA LYS A 89 -0.92 -4.30 -21.97
C LYS A 89 -0.24 -5.21 -20.97
N LEU A 90 -1.04 -5.94 -20.19
CA LEU A 90 -0.53 -6.96 -19.26
C LEU A 90 0.16 -8.08 -20.04
N ASP A 91 -0.48 -8.61 -21.08
CA ASP A 91 0.08 -9.67 -21.93
C ASP A 91 1.38 -9.21 -22.60
N ALA A 92 1.41 -7.99 -23.12
CA ALA A 92 2.63 -7.43 -23.72
C ALA A 92 3.78 -7.28 -22.70
N MET A 93 3.49 -6.96 -21.44
CA MET A 93 4.49 -6.88 -20.38
C MET A 93 5.07 -8.26 -20.01
N LEU A 94 4.26 -9.32 -20.11
CA LEU A 94 4.63 -10.69 -19.75
C LEU A 94 5.17 -11.51 -20.94
N ALA A 95 5.08 -10.98 -22.16
CA ALA A 95 5.42 -11.67 -23.40
C ALA A 95 6.88 -12.14 -23.48
N ASP A 96 7.79 -11.55 -22.70
CA ASP A 96 9.20 -11.96 -22.68
C ASP A 96 9.46 -13.28 -21.94
N GLY A 97 8.44 -13.84 -21.27
CA GLY A 97 8.51 -15.11 -20.55
C GLY A 97 9.37 -15.08 -19.28
N ARG A 98 10.04 -13.97 -18.98
CA ARG A 98 10.93 -13.83 -17.81
C ARG A 98 10.19 -13.36 -16.57
N HIS A 99 8.96 -12.89 -16.75
CA HIS A 99 8.15 -12.30 -15.71
C HIS A 99 6.82 -13.02 -15.58
N ALA A 100 6.35 -13.15 -14.35
CA ALA A 100 5.04 -13.68 -14.03
C ALA A 100 4.34 -12.76 -13.03
N LEU A 101 3.01 -12.83 -12.98
CA LEU A 101 2.24 -12.19 -11.92
C LEU A 101 2.04 -13.20 -10.80
N ASN A 102 2.29 -12.78 -9.56
CA ASN A 102 1.99 -13.61 -8.40
C ASN A 102 0.49 -13.61 -8.04
N LEU A 103 -0.31 -12.77 -8.69
CA LEU A 103 -1.75 -12.67 -8.54
C LEU A 103 -2.38 -12.20 -9.86
N PRO A 104 -3.52 -12.76 -10.32
CA PRO A 104 -4.24 -12.26 -11.49
C PRO A 104 -4.60 -10.78 -11.33
N VAL A 105 -4.14 -9.96 -12.27
CA VAL A 105 -4.36 -8.50 -12.24
C VAL A 105 -5.64 -8.15 -12.98
N SER A 106 -6.46 -7.33 -12.33
CA SER A 106 -7.70 -6.79 -12.90
C SER A 106 -7.75 -5.27 -12.90
N HIS A 107 -6.97 -4.62 -12.02
CA HIS A 107 -7.01 -3.18 -11.82
C HIS A 107 -5.61 -2.58 -11.74
N VAL A 108 -5.54 -1.28 -11.97
CA VAL A 108 -4.38 -0.44 -11.70
C VAL A 108 -4.75 0.62 -10.70
N VAL A 109 -3.89 0.83 -9.71
CA VAL A 109 -3.97 1.94 -8.77
C VAL A 109 -2.93 2.97 -9.19
N ARG A 110 -3.37 4.19 -9.52
CA ARG A 110 -2.50 5.30 -9.89
C ARG A 110 -2.54 6.37 -8.83
N VAL A 111 -1.37 6.71 -8.29
CA VAL A 111 -1.21 7.79 -7.31
C VAL A 111 -0.37 8.89 -7.93
N VAL A 112 -0.96 10.08 -8.10
CA VAL A 112 -0.26 11.29 -8.54
C VAL A 112 -0.03 12.17 -7.32
N TYR A 113 1.23 12.50 -7.06
CA TYR A 113 1.60 13.31 -5.90
C TYR A 113 1.44 14.81 -6.19
N ASP A 114 1.18 15.59 -5.15
CA ASP A 114 1.02 17.06 -5.21
C ASP A 114 2.38 17.75 -5.21
N GLU A 115 3.15 17.48 -6.26
CA GLU A 115 4.51 17.97 -6.46
C GLU A 115 4.71 18.46 -7.90
N PRO A 116 5.66 19.38 -8.14
CA PRO A 116 5.95 19.85 -9.48
C PRO A 116 6.39 18.71 -10.40
N ALA A 117 6.17 18.89 -11.69
CA ALA A 117 6.62 17.94 -12.70
C ALA A 117 8.14 17.74 -12.63
N SER A 118 8.58 16.50 -12.80
CA SER A 118 10.00 16.18 -12.94
C SER A 118 10.54 16.81 -14.22
N GLU A 119 11.71 17.46 -14.13
CA GLU A 119 12.40 18.05 -15.28
C GLU A 119 12.72 17.03 -16.37
N THR A 120 12.96 15.77 -16.00
CA THR A 120 13.30 14.69 -16.93
C THR A 120 12.10 14.16 -17.72
N THR A 121 10.94 14.05 -17.07
CA THR A 121 9.77 13.39 -17.68
C THR A 121 8.66 14.36 -18.08
N GLY A 122 8.73 15.62 -17.61
CA GLY A 122 7.67 16.62 -17.77
C GLY A 122 6.37 16.25 -17.07
N LYS A 123 6.37 15.20 -16.22
CA LYS A 123 5.18 14.67 -15.54
C LYS A 123 5.32 14.79 -14.03
N PRO A 124 4.21 14.98 -13.29
CA PRO A 124 4.24 14.90 -11.84
C PRO A 124 4.68 13.50 -11.42
N PRO A 125 5.42 13.38 -10.30
CA PRO A 125 5.75 12.08 -9.73
C PRO A 125 4.50 11.22 -9.56
N THR A 126 4.59 9.97 -9.99
CA THR A 126 3.45 9.05 -10.01
C THR A 126 3.89 7.67 -9.54
N SER A 127 3.16 7.07 -8.61
CA SER A 127 3.28 5.65 -8.28
C SER A 127 2.16 4.88 -8.95
N VAL A 128 2.49 3.69 -9.46
CA VAL A 128 1.54 2.79 -10.10
C VAL A 128 1.66 1.42 -9.45
N PHE A 129 0.52 0.89 -9.00
CA PHE A 129 0.40 -0.45 -8.44
C PHE A 129 -0.55 -1.27 -9.29
N LEU A 130 -0.24 -2.55 -9.47
CA LEU A 130 -1.18 -3.51 -10.07
C LEU A 130 -2.01 -4.13 -8.95
N ALA A 131 -3.29 -4.35 -9.18
CA ALA A 131 -4.19 -4.91 -8.19
C ALA A 131 -5.05 -6.04 -8.75
N GLY A 132 -5.34 -7.01 -7.90
CA GLY A 132 -6.16 -8.19 -8.18
C GLY A 132 -6.99 -8.58 -6.99
N ARG A 133 -7.89 -9.56 -7.17
CA ARG A 133 -8.68 -10.11 -6.06
C ARG A 133 -8.11 -11.45 -5.60
N LYS A 134 -8.06 -11.66 -4.28
CA LYS A 134 -7.74 -12.93 -3.63
C LYS A 134 -8.59 -13.06 -2.37
N ASP A 135 -9.26 -14.20 -2.22
CA ASP A 135 -10.11 -14.50 -1.06
C ASP A 135 -11.10 -13.37 -0.78
N GLU A 136 -11.80 -12.96 -1.84
CA GLU A 136 -12.80 -11.87 -1.86
C GLU A 136 -12.27 -10.47 -1.50
N ALA A 137 -10.97 -10.28 -1.31
CA ALA A 137 -10.37 -8.97 -1.07
C ALA A 137 -9.44 -8.52 -2.20
N PHE A 138 -9.33 -7.22 -2.41
CA PHE A 138 -8.30 -6.60 -3.22
C PHE A 138 -6.93 -6.70 -2.56
N ARG A 139 -5.92 -6.98 -3.38
CA ARG A 139 -4.51 -7.00 -3.01
C ARG A 139 -3.68 -6.32 -4.09
N ILE A 140 -2.55 -5.74 -3.70
CA ILE A 140 -1.53 -5.27 -4.65
C ILE A 140 -0.73 -6.47 -5.16
N ALA A 141 -0.78 -6.70 -6.46
CA ALA A 141 -0.05 -7.74 -7.16
C ALA A 141 1.39 -7.30 -7.46
N LEU A 142 2.29 -8.29 -7.58
CA LEU A 142 3.70 -8.08 -7.92
C LEU A 142 4.03 -8.80 -9.23
N VAL A 143 4.83 -8.14 -10.05
CA VAL A 143 5.54 -8.78 -11.16
C VAL A 143 6.79 -9.45 -10.59
N VAL A 144 6.78 -10.77 -10.55
CA VAL A 144 7.89 -11.62 -10.08
C VAL A 144 8.62 -12.22 -11.27
N ARG A 145 9.75 -12.90 -11.04
CA ARG A 145 10.39 -13.68 -12.10
C ARG A 145 9.51 -14.90 -12.39
N ALA A 146 9.36 -15.24 -13.66
CA ALA A 146 8.85 -16.55 -14.03
C ALA A 146 9.91 -17.57 -13.58
N PHE A 147 9.53 -18.51 -12.72
CA PHE A 147 10.41 -19.60 -12.35
C PHE A 147 10.56 -20.49 -13.59
N GLU A 148 11.77 -20.63 -14.13
CA GLU A 148 12.22 -21.96 -14.54
C GLU A 148 12.74 -22.60 -13.26
N ASP A 149 12.28 -23.81 -12.94
CA ASP A 149 12.87 -24.62 -11.88
C ASP A 149 14.37 -24.74 -12.16
N ASP A 150 15.18 -24.00 -11.41
CA ASP A 150 16.61 -24.27 -11.21
C ASP A 150 16.86 -24.07 -9.71
N ASP A 151 16.65 -25.17 -8.99
CA ASP A 151 17.25 -25.65 -7.74
C ASP A 151 17.67 -24.64 -6.64
N ASP A 152 17.11 -24.89 -5.45
CA ASP A 152 17.68 -24.76 -4.08
C ASP A 152 18.66 -23.60 -3.74
#